data_AF-D5ZSU8-F1
#
_entry.id   AF-D5ZSU8-F1
#
_cell.length_a   1.000
_cell.length_b   1.000
_cell.length_c   1.000
_cell.angle_alpha   90.00
_cell.angle_beta   90.00
_cell.angle_gamma   90.00
#
_symmetry.space_group_name_H-M   'P 1'
#
loop_
_entity.id
_entity.type
_entity.pdbx_description
1 polymer ?
#
loop_
_entity_poly.entity_id
_entity_poly.type
_entity_poly.pdbx_seq_one_letter_code
_entity_poly.pdbx_strand_id
1 'polypeptide(L)'
;MASQLTEAAPVSTQGSLKDTALGTLRGVGQVDFQASVLTSLVILAALWVESWEMGLFATLGAVVSTLTARLLAVPHDTLTQGLMTYCGVLGSIAMVVYLGNHPSTYVMAVAAAVMCTLVTATLNRLLNPFGLRAFTGPFCLVALVMVLGAPSFERVWHGTPETAVTPATPRSPVVSWTDLWQGFFTNVSQIFFAGT
;
A
#
# COMPACT_ATOMS: atom_id res chain seq x y z
N MET A 1 -7.67 48.33 23.44
CA MET A 1 -7.55 48.56 21.98
C MET A 1 -6.07 48.75 21.70
N ALA A 2 -5.43 47.69 21.16
CA ALA A 2 -4.00 47.47 20.81
C ALA A 2 -3.65 46.05 21.31
N SER A 3 -4.03 44.98 20.60
CA SER A 3 -3.31 44.44 19.44
C SER A 3 -1.80 44.35 19.71
N GLN A 4 -1.39 43.30 20.43
CA GLN A 4 -0.02 42.81 20.40
C GLN A 4 -0.04 41.30 20.20
N LEU A 5 0.12 40.95 18.92
CA LEU A 5 0.94 39.85 18.41
C LEU A 5 0.56 38.45 18.90
N THR A 6 -0.40 37.86 18.18
CA THR A 6 -0.30 36.44 17.81
C THR A 6 1.11 36.23 17.27
N GLU A 7 2.00 35.68 18.09
CA GLU A 7 3.20 35.00 17.61
C GLU A 7 2.69 33.95 16.62
N ALA A 8 2.83 34.26 15.33
CA ALA A 8 2.66 33.27 14.30
C ALA A 8 3.69 32.19 14.62
N ALA A 9 3.20 31.05 15.12
CA ALA A 9 4.00 29.85 15.24
C ALA A 9 4.78 29.69 13.93
N PRO A 10 6.09 29.41 13.98
CA PRO A 10 6.91 29.34 12.79
C PRO A 10 6.21 28.40 11.81
N VAL A 11 5.94 28.90 10.59
CA VAL A 11 5.45 28.09 9.48
C VAL A 11 6.43 26.91 9.38
N SER A 12 6.00 25.76 9.90
CA SER A 12 6.84 24.58 9.99
C SER A 12 7.29 24.28 8.58
N THR A 13 8.60 24.36 8.39
CA THR A 13 9.25 24.13 7.12
C THR A 13 8.69 22.85 6.54
N GLN A 14 8.05 22.95 5.37
CA GLN A 14 7.54 21.83 4.60
C GLN A 14 8.51 20.66 4.70
N GLY A 15 8.01 19.48 5.11
CA GLY A 15 8.80 18.33 5.53
C GLY A 15 10.05 18.10 4.68
N SER A 16 11.18 17.92 5.37
CA SER A 16 12.48 17.67 4.75
C SER A 16 12.39 16.50 3.77
N LEU A 17 13.22 16.49 2.72
CA LEU A 17 13.34 15.32 1.83
C LEU A 17 13.59 14.03 2.62
N LYS A 18 14.30 14.13 3.75
CA LYS A 18 14.53 13.03 4.68
C LYS A 18 13.23 12.47 5.26
N ASP A 19 12.29 13.34 5.62
CA ASP A 19 11.01 12.96 6.22
C ASP A 19 10.12 12.26 5.20
N THR A 20 10.17 12.73 3.95
CA THR A 20 9.50 12.08 2.82
C THR A 20 10.08 10.69 2.60
N ALA A 21 11.41 10.55 2.53
CA ALA A 21 12.07 9.26 2.37
C ALA A 21 11.77 8.29 3.53
N LEU A 22 11.73 8.79 4.77
CA LEU A 22 11.38 7.99 5.94
C LEU A 22 9.93 7.50 5.88
N GLY A 23 8.99 8.36 5.50
CA GLY A 23 7.59 8.00 5.32
C GLY A 23 7.37 6.96 4.23
N THR A 24 8.07 7.13 3.09
CA THR A 24 8.07 6.16 1.99
C THR A 24 8.56 4.80 2.45
N LEU A 25 9.74 4.75 3.08
CA LEU A 25 10.34 3.49 3.50
C LEU A 25 9.53 2.82 4.60
N ARG A 26 9.18 3.54 5.67
CA ARG A 26 8.35 3.00 6.76
C ARG A 26 6.97 2.57 6.29
N GLY A 27 6.44 3.19 5.25
CA GLY A 27 5.20 2.78 4.61
C GLY A 27 5.19 1.32 4.19
N VAL A 28 6.33 0.76 3.79
CA VAL A 28 6.45 -0.66 3.44
C VAL A 28 6.27 -1.55 4.67
N GLY A 29 6.96 -1.26 5.78
CA GLY A 29 6.82 -2.03 7.02
C GLY A 29 5.50 -1.81 7.76
N GLN A 30 4.85 -0.67 7.57
CA GLN A 30 3.53 -0.38 8.16
C GLN A 30 2.41 -1.28 7.64
N VAL A 31 2.62 -2.01 6.55
CA VAL A 31 1.72 -3.07 6.12
C VAL A 31 1.50 -4.09 7.25
N ASP A 32 2.55 -4.42 8.00
CA ASP A 32 2.52 -5.28 9.20
C ASP A 32 2.56 -4.48 10.51
N PHE A 33 2.17 -3.20 10.47
CA PHE A 33 2.23 -2.27 11.59
C PHE A 33 3.65 -2.06 12.18
N GLN A 34 4.69 -2.23 11.35
CA GLN A 34 6.08 -2.05 11.75
C GLN A 34 6.64 -0.70 11.27
N ALA A 35 6.64 0.31 12.15
CA ALA A 35 7.21 1.64 11.87
C ALA A 35 8.77 1.67 11.84
N SER A 36 9.42 0.51 11.86
CA SER A 36 10.88 0.36 11.89
C SER A 36 11.46 0.44 10.47
N VAL A 37 12.47 1.28 10.31
CA VAL A 37 13.20 1.43 9.04
C VAL A 37 13.90 0.13 8.65
N LEU A 38 14.52 -0.56 9.60
CA LEU A 38 15.23 -1.81 9.34
C LEU A 38 14.27 -2.90 8.87
N THR A 39 13.15 -3.07 9.56
CA THR A 39 12.11 -4.04 9.18
C THR A 39 11.56 -3.74 7.79
N SER A 40 11.30 -2.46 7.51
CA SER A 40 10.81 -2.04 6.20
C SER A 40 11.81 -2.31 5.07
N LEU A 41 13.11 -2.13 5.31
CA LEU A 41 14.15 -2.47 4.35
C LEU A 41 14.21 -3.97 4.08
N VAL A 42 14.10 -4.79 5.13
CA VAL A 42 14.11 -6.26 5.01
C VAL A 42 12.89 -6.73 4.21
N ILE A 43 11.70 -6.21 4.52
CA ILE A 43 10.47 -6.52 3.77
C ILE A 43 10.62 -6.08 2.32
N LEU A 44 11.07 -4.86 2.07
CA LEU A 44 11.25 -4.37 0.71
C LEU A 44 12.23 -5.24 -0.07
N ALA A 45 13.37 -5.60 0.52
CA ALA A 45 14.34 -6.49 -0.09
C ALA A 45 13.74 -7.88 -0.38
N ALA A 46 12.93 -8.42 0.53
CA ALA A 46 12.23 -9.68 0.32
C ALA A 46 11.28 -9.62 -0.90
N LEU A 47 10.56 -8.51 -1.09
CA LEU A 47 9.71 -8.31 -2.28
C LEU A 47 10.52 -8.28 -3.58
N TRP A 48 11.70 -7.67 -3.57
CA TRP A 48 12.61 -7.70 -4.73
C TRP A 48 13.18 -9.10 -5.00
N VAL A 49 13.41 -9.89 -3.96
CA VAL A 49 13.86 -11.29 -4.08
C VAL A 49 12.75 -12.19 -4.60
N GLU A 50 11.50 -11.95 -4.17
CA GLU A 50 10.32 -12.67 -4.67
C GLU A 50 10.14 -12.43 -6.18
N SER A 51 10.05 -11.16 -6.59
CA SER A 51 10.13 -10.79 -8.00
C SER A 51 10.52 -9.32 -8.18
N TRP A 52 11.24 -9.02 -9.25
CA TRP A 52 11.60 -7.64 -9.58
C TRP A 52 10.38 -6.75 -9.79
N GLU A 53 9.27 -7.32 -10.27
CA GLU A 53 7.99 -6.64 -10.50
C GLU A 53 7.33 -6.24 -9.17
N MET A 54 7.18 -7.17 -8.23
CA MET A 54 6.61 -6.86 -6.90
C MET A 54 7.45 -5.80 -6.17
N GLY A 55 8.77 -5.95 -6.18
CA GLY A 55 9.68 -4.96 -5.60
C GLY A 55 9.48 -3.57 -6.23
N LEU A 56 9.42 -3.49 -7.56
CA LEU A 56 9.20 -2.23 -8.28
C LEU A 56 7.84 -1.60 -7.96
N PHE A 57 6.75 -2.35 -8.04
CA PHE A 57 5.40 -1.84 -7.76
C PHE A 57 5.22 -1.44 -6.30
N ALA A 58 5.85 -2.16 -5.36
CA ALA A 58 5.90 -1.76 -3.96
C ALA A 58 6.59 -0.41 -3.76
N THR A 59 7.77 -0.21 -4.38
CA THR A 59 8.47 1.08 -4.32
C THR A 59 7.67 2.21 -4.96
N LEU A 60 7.04 1.95 -6.11
CA LEU A 60 6.21 2.92 -6.82
C LEU A 60 5.04 3.36 -5.94
N GLY A 61 4.30 2.41 -5.38
CA GLY A 61 3.18 2.69 -4.48
C GLY A 61 3.62 3.48 -3.26
N ALA A 62 4.75 3.11 -2.65
CA ALA A 62 5.30 3.82 -1.51
C ALA A 62 5.60 5.30 -1.82
N VAL A 63 6.29 5.55 -2.94
CA VAL A 63 6.69 6.90 -3.36
C VAL A 63 5.46 7.73 -3.70
N VAL A 64 4.56 7.21 -4.55
CA VAL A 64 3.38 7.93 -5.01
C VAL A 64 2.44 8.28 -3.86
N SER A 65 2.19 7.35 -2.94
CA SER A 65 1.34 7.62 -1.77
C SER A 65 1.97 8.62 -0.82
N THR A 66 3.28 8.55 -0.59
CA THR A 66 3.96 9.55 0.26
C THR A 66 3.88 10.94 -0.36
N LEU A 67 4.12 11.06 -1.67
CA LEU A 67 4.01 12.33 -2.38
C LEU A 67 2.57 12.87 -2.33
N THR A 68 1.59 12.00 -2.52
CA THR A 68 0.16 12.36 -2.42
C THR A 68 -0.19 12.83 -1.01
N ALA A 69 0.28 12.14 0.03
CA ALA A 69 0.08 12.56 1.42
C ALA A 69 0.74 13.93 1.71
N ARG A 70 1.90 14.20 1.09
CA ARG A 70 2.54 15.52 1.14
C ARG A 70 1.70 16.60 0.48
N LEU A 71 1.15 16.32 -0.71
CA LEU A 71 0.26 17.24 -1.43
C LEU A 71 -1.02 17.53 -0.66
N LEU A 72 -1.53 16.56 0.10
CA LEU A 72 -2.67 16.70 1.00
C LEU A 72 -2.33 17.42 2.32
N ALA A 73 -1.09 17.87 2.51
CA ALA A 73 -0.59 18.52 3.73
C ALA A 73 -0.90 17.73 5.01
N VAL A 74 -0.74 16.40 4.96
CA VAL A 74 -0.91 15.51 6.11
C VAL A 74 0.11 15.90 7.21
N PRO A 75 -0.27 15.83 8.51
CA PRO A 75 0.63 16.11 9.62
C PRO A 75 1.95 15.35 9.51
N HIS A 76 3.05 16.01 9.88
CA HIS A 76 4.42 15.51 9.71
C HIS A 76 4.64 14.15 10.40
N ASP A 77 4.14 13.99 11.62
CA ASP A 77 4.27 12.72 12.37
C ASP A 77 3.58 11.55 11.63
N THR A 78 2.38 11.79 11.10
CA THR A 78 1.63 10.79 10.34
C THR A 78 2.35 10.42 9.04
N LEU A 79 2.96 11.41 8.37
CA LEU A 79 3.74 11.21 7.15
C LEU A 79 5.00 10.39 7.44
N THR A 80 5.81 10.79 8.41
CA THR A 80 7.08 10.14 8.75
C THR A 80 6.93 8.77 9.38
N GLN A 81 5.77 8.46 9.96
CA GLN A 81 5.42 7.11 10.41
C GLN A 81 4.97 6.19 9.26
N GLY A 82 4.72 6.72 8.05
CA GLY A 82 4.30 5.91 6.89
C GLY A 82 2.81 5.52 6.89
N LEU A 83 1.99 6.14 7.76
CA LEU A 83 0.58 5.74 7.97
C LEU A 83 -0.35 6.04 6.79
N MET A 84 0.08 6.91 5.86
CA MET A 84 -0.65 7.21 4.63
C MET A 84 -0.16 6.39 3.42
N THR A 85 0.84 5.52 3.63
CA THR A 85 1.62 4.94 2.53
C THR A 85 1.33 3.44 2.31
N TYR A 86 1.16 2.67 3.39
CA TYR A 86 1.05 1.21 3.31
C TYR A 86 -0.11 0.70 2.43
N CYS A 87 -1.28 1.35 2.46
CA CYS A 87 -2.40 0.98 1.59
C CYS A 87 -2.07 1.16 0.10
N GLY A 88 -1.25 2.16 -0.24
CA GLY A 88 -0.81 2.37 -1.61
C GLY A 88 0.23 1.36 -2.06
N VAL A 89 1.12 0.92 -1.17
CA VAL A 89 2.06 -0.18 -1.43
C VAL A 89 1.30 -1.44 -1.82
N LEU A 90 0.36 -1.89 -0.98
CA LEU A 90 -0.49 -3.05 -1.29
C LEU A 90 -1.32 -2.85 -2.55
N GLY A 91 -1.88 -1.65 -2.74
CA GLY A 91 -2.69 -1.32 -3.92
C GLY A 91 -1.91 -1.44 -5.21
N SER A 92 -0.66 -0.95 -5.25
CA SER A 92 0.21 -1.07 -6.41
C SER A 92 0.66 -2.51 -6.66
N ILE A 93 1.03 -3.27 -5.61
CA ILE A 93 1.38 -4.69 -5.76
C ILE A 93 0.18 -5.49 -6.31
N ALA A 94 -1.03 -5.25 -5.79
CA ALA A 94 -2.23 -5.91 -6.27
C ALA A 94 -2.49 -5.66 -7.76
N MET A 95 -2.17 -4.46 -8.27
CA MET A 95 -2.29 -4.21 -9.71
C MET A 95 -1.37 -5.13 -10.51
N VAL A 96 -0.09 -5.28 -10.16
CA VAL A 96 0.79 -6.18 -10.93
C VAL A 96 0.45 -7.66 -10.76
N VAL A 97 -0.03 -8.06 -9.59
CA VAL A 97 -0.42 -9.45 -9.32
C VAL A 97 -1.67 -9.85 -10.12
N TYR A 98 -2.71 -9.00 -10.14
CA TYR A 98 -3.97 -9.35 -10.79
C TYR A 98 -4.04 -8.94 -12.26
N LEU A 99 -3.32 -7.89 -12.67
CA LEU A 99 -3.35 -7.37 -14.04
C LEU A 99 -2.07 -7.70 -14.83
N GLY A 100 -1.06 -8.30 -14.19
CA GLY A 100 0.21 -8.62 -14.83
C GLY A 100 1.05 -7.39 -15.18
N ASN A 101 2.26 -7.62 -15.67
CA ASN A 101 3.21 -6.57 -16.03
C ASN A 101 2.98 -6.03 -17.45
N HIS A 102 2.12 -5.02 -17.56
CA HIS A 102 1.88 -4.28 -18.78
C HIS A 102 2.08 -2.77 -18.54
N PRO A 103 2.49 -1.96 -19.54
CA PRO A 103 2.59 -0.51 -19.41
C PRO A 103 1.37 0.18 -18.78
N SER A 104 0.16 -0.31 -19.08
CA SER A 104 -1.07 0.22 -18.48
C SER A 104 -1.22 -0.10 -16.99
N THR A 105 -0.65 -1.21 -16.51
CA THR A 105 -0.65 -1.59 -15.10
C THR A 105 0.12 -0.58 -14.25
N TYR A 106 1.18 0.05 -14.78
CA TYR A 106 1.89 1.12 -14.07
C TYR A 106 1.00 2.34 -13.83
N VAL A 107 0.21 2.73 -14.82
CA VAL A 107 -0.75 3.85 -14.69
C VAL A 107 -1.82 3.49 -13.67
N MET A 108 -2.34 2.26 -13.71
CA MET A 108 -3.29 1.75 -12.73
C MET A 108 -2.68 1.69 -11.33
N ALA A 109 -1.41 1.29 -11.18
CA ALA A 109 -0.73 1.24 -9.89
C ALA A 109 -0.51 2.62 -9.28
N VAL A 110 -0.16 3.63 -10.09
CA VAL A 110 -0.10 5.03 -9.64
C VAL A 110 -1.48 5.51 -9.21
N ALA A 111 -2.52 5.26 -10.02
CA ALA A 111 -3.89 5.62 -9.68
C ALA A 111 -4.36 4.93 -8.39
N ALA A 112 -4.07 3.64 -8.22
CA ALA A 112 -4.37 2.87 -7.01
C ALA A 112 -3.68 3.48 -5.78
N ALA A 113 -2.39 3.81 -5.87
CA ALA A 113 -1.65 4.43 -4.78
C ALA A 113 -2.24 5.79 -4.35
N VAL A 114 -2.59 6.65 -5.32
CA VAL A 114 -3.26 7.93 -5.07
C VAL A 114 -4.61 7.70 -4.40
N MET A 115 -5.45 6.83 -4.97
CA MET A 115 -6.79 6.53 -4.45
C MET A 115 -6.73 5.92 -3.05
N CYS A 116 -5.83 4.96 -2.80
CA CYS A 116 -5.60 4.40 -1.47
C CYS A 116 -5.27 5.49 -0.46
N THR A 117 -4.43 6.46 -0.83
CA THR A 117 -4.07 7.58 0.06
C THR A 117 -5.28 8.47 0.37
N LEU A 118 -6.07 8.83 -0.65
CA LEU A 118 -7.28 9.64 -0.50
C LEU A 118 -8.36 8.94 0.34
N VAL A 119 -8.60 7.67 0.08
CA VAL A 119 -9.56 6.85 0.84
C VAL A 119 -9.07 6.66 2.26
N THR A 120 -7.77 6.47 2.49
CA THR A 120 -7.18 6.41 3.85
C THR A 120 -7.42 7.70 4.61
N ALA A 121 -7.18 8.85 3.99
CA ALA A 121 -7.42 10.15 4.62
C ALA A 121 -8.90 10.33 4.98
N THR A 122 -9.79 9.96 4.06
CA THR A 122 -11.24 10.09 4.21
C THR A 122 -11.77 9.16 5.31
N LEU A 123 -11.42 7.88 5.26
CA LEU A 123 -11.87 6.90 6.26
C LEU A 123 -11.29 7.22 7.65
N ASN A 124 -10.03 7.61 7.76
CA ASN A 124 -9.48 8.01 9.06
C ASN A 124 -10.21 9.23 9.63
N ARG A 125 -10.61 10.21 8.79
CA ARG A 125 -11.42 11.36 9.23
C ARG A 125 -12.80 10.93 9.72
N LEU A 126 -13.47 10.02 9.01
CA LEU A 126 -14.79 9.51 9.36
C LEU A 126 -14.79 8.63 10.61
N LEU A 127 -13.72 7.87 10.82
CA LEU A 127 -13.56 6.92 11.93
C LEU A 127 -12.98 7.57 13.20
N ASN A 128 -12.37 8.74 13.08
CA ASN A 128 -11.76 9.47 14.20
C ASN A 128 -12.73 9.69 15.40
N PRO A 129 -14.01 10.07 15.22
CA PRO A 129 -14.95 10.23 16.33
C PRO A 129 -15.19 8.94 17.14
N PHE A 130 -14.92 7.78 16.54
CA PHE A 130 -15.06 6.47 17.17
C PHE A 130 -13.74 5.92 17.71
N GLY A 131 -12.64 6.65 17.56
CA GLY A 131 -11.29 6.20 17.96
C GLY A 131 -10.74 5.05 17.11
N LEU A 132 -11.30 4.83 15.92
CA LEU A 132 -10.93 3.73 15.02
C LEU A 132 -10.00 4.20 13.90
N ARG A 133 -9.21 3.27 13.35
CA ARG A 133 -8.36 3.47 12.17
C ARG A 133 -8.86 2.62 11.01
N ALA A 134 -8.64 3.08 9.79
CA ALA A 134 -9.13 2.40 8.59
C ALA A 134 -8.41 1.07 8.27
N PHE A 135 -7.26 0.80 8.92
CA PHE A 135 -6.39 -0.34 8.62
C PHE A 135 -6.19 -0.51 7.11
N THR A 136 -6.27 -1.73 6.59
CA THR A 136 -6.15 -2.04 5.15
C THR A 136 -7.48 -1.93 4.39
N GLY A 137 -8.56 -1.46 5.03
CA GLY A 137 -9.85 -1.21 4.38
C GLY A 137 -9.77 -0.32 3.12
N PRO A 138 -8.99 0.79 3.11
CA PRO A 138 -8.78 1.60 1.92
C PRO A 138 -8.19 0.80 0.76
N PHE A 139 -7.19 -0.03 1.04
CA PHE A 139 -6.58 -0.91 0.04
C PHE A 139 -7.61 -1.88 -0.54
N CYS A 140 -8.34 -2.61 0.32
CA CYS A 140 -9.32 -3.60 -0.12
C CYS A 140 -10.40 -2.98 -1.02
N LEU A 141 -10.90 -1.79 -0.67
CA LEU A 141 -11.90 -1.08 -1.47
C LEU A 141 -11.35 -0.67 -2.84
N VAL A 142 -10.16 -0.07 -2.88
CA VAL A 142 -9.55 0.42 -4.12
C VAL A 142 -9.18 -0.75 -5.03
N ALA A 143 -8.54 -1.80 -4.50
CA ALA A 143 -8.18 -2.98 -5.25
C ALA A 143 -9.42 -3.67 -5.84
N LEU A 144 -10.48 -3.83 -5.05
CA LEU A 144 -11.75 -4.39 -5.52
C LEU A 144 -12.31 -3.62 -6.72
N VAL A 145 -12.45 -2.29 -6.59
CA VAL A 145 -13.02 -1.44 -7.63
C VAL A 145 -12.17 -1.45 -8.89
N MET A 146 -10.85 -1.36 -8.75
CA MET A 146 -9.94 -1.26 -9.89
C MET A 146 -9.75 -2.58 -10.61
N VAL A 147 -9.59 -3.71 -9.89
CA VAL A 147 -9.42 -5.03 -10.51
C VAL A 147 -10.71 -5.47 -11.19
N LEU A 148 -11.88 -5.30 -10.55
CA LEU A 148 -13.16 -5.63 -11.18
C LEU A 148 -13.53 -4.67 -12.33
N GLY A 149 -13.09 -3.42 -12.24
CA GLY A 149 -13.34 -2.40 -13.28
C GLY A 149 -12.37 -2.48 -14.45
N ALA A 150 -11.20 -3.11 -14.31
CA ALA A 150 -10.17 -3.18 -15.36
C ALA A 150 -10.69 -3.68 -16.72
N PRO A 151 -11.53 -4.74 -16.80
CA PRO A 151 -12.13 -5.19 -18.06
C PRO A 151 -12.97 -4.12 -18.78
N SER A 152 -13.56 -3.17 -18.05
CA SER A 152 -14.38 -2.10 -18.62
C SER A 152 -13.55 -1.03 -19.37
N PHE A 153 -12.22 -1.02 -19.21
CA PHE A 153 -11.32 -0.08 -19.86
C PHE A 153 -10.60 -0.72 -21.06
N GLU A 154 -11.32 -1.29 -22.02
CA GLU A 154 -10.78 -1.97 -23.23
C GLU A 154 -9.75 -1.14 -24.02
N ARG A 155 -9.76 0.20 -23.90
CA ARG A 155 -8.75 1.08 -24.51
C ARG A 155 -7.38 1.08 -23.82
N VAL A 156 -7.35 0.72 -22.55
CA VAL A 156 -6.16 0.72 -21.67
C VAL A 156 -5.80 -0.73 -21.27
N TRP A 157 -6.73 -1.66 -21.46
CA TRP A 157 -6.68 -3.03 -20.96
C TRP A 157 -6.71 -4.05 -22.10
N HIS A 158 -5.90 -5.11 -22.00
CA HIS A 158 -5.60 -6.00 -23.14
C HIS A 158 -6.01 -7.47 -22.94
N GLY A 159 -6.72 -7.82 -21.87
CA GLY A 159 -7.28 -9.17 -21.70
C GLY A 159 -7.85 -9.37 -20.32
N THR A 160 -8.91 -10.17 -20.14
CA THR A 160 -9.54 -10.39 -18.83
C THR A 160 -8.51 -10.76 -17.75
N PRO A 161 -8.51 -10.13 -16.55
CA PRO A 161 -7.68 -10.58 -15.44
C PRO A 161 -7.90 -12.08 -15.23
N GLU A 162 -6.85 -12.85 -14.94
CA GLU A 162 -7.05 -14.23 -14.51
C GLU A 162 -8.03 -14.20 -13.33
N THR A 163 -9.15 -14.91 -13.48
CA THR A 163 -10.19 -14.92 -12.46
C THR A 163 -9.56 -15.33 -11.14
N ALA A 164 -9.58 -14.45 -10.13
CA ALA A 164 -9.05 -14.74 -8.79
C ALA A 164 -9.78 -15.93 -8.10
N VAL A 165 -10.83 -16.45 -8.72
CA VAL A 165 -11.46 -17.72 -8.35
C VAL A 165 -10.61 -18.86 -8.89
N THR A 166 -9.53 -19.18 -8.20
CA THR A 166 -8.93 -20.52 -8.36
C THR A 166 -9.89 -21.50 -7.69
N PRO A 167 -10.47 -22.48 -8.40
CA PRO A 167 -11.25 -23.53 -7.76
C PRO A 167 -10.39 -24.18 -6.68
N ALA A 168 -10.93 -24.36 -5.47
CA ALA A 168 -10.26 -25.12 -4.43
C ALA A 168 -9.99 -26.52 -4.99
N THR A 169 -8.76 -26.77 -5.43
CA THR A 169 -8.38 -28.08 -5.94
C THR A 169 -8.26 -28.97 -4.71
N PRO A 170 -9.08 -30.03 -4.56
CA PRO A 170 -9.03 -30.87 -3.38
C PRO A 170 -7.62 -31.46 -3.23
N ARG A 171 -6.87 -31.02 -2.22
CA ARG A 171 -5.62 -31.67 -1.82
C ARG A 171 -5.92 -32.82 -0.87
N SER A 172 -4.97 -33.76 -0.79
CA SER A 172 -5.01 -34.90 0.14
C SER A 172 -5.45 -34.46 1.54
N PRO A 173 -6.32 -35.20 2.23
CA PRO A 173 -6.72 -34.90 3.61
C PRO A 173 -5.57 -35.13 4.61
N VAL A 174 -4.44 -35.68 4.17
CA VAL A 174 -3.27 -35.94 5.00
C VAL A 174 -2.36 -34.71 5.02
N VAL A 175 -2.26 -34.06 6.18
CA VAL A 175 -1.36 -32.92 6.43
C VAL A 175 -0.01 -33.43 6.93
N SER A 176 1.08 -33.15 6.21
CA SER A 176 2.44 -33.44 6.67
C SER A 176 3.04 -32.26 7.45
N TRP A 177 4.10 -32.52 8.22
CA TRP A 177 4.87 -31.45 8.87
C TRP A 177 5.41 -30.42 7.86
N THR A 178 5.77 -30.88 6.66
CA THR A 178 6.22 -30.03 5.54
C THR A 178 5.15 -29.03 5.15
N ASP A 179 3.90 -29.48 5.04
CA ASP A 179 2.76 -28.61 4.67
C ASP A 179 2.48 -27.58 5.75
N LEU A 180 2.67 -27.93 7.03
CA LEU A 180 2.44 -27.03 8.16
C LEU A 180 3.43 -25.86 8.17
N TRP A 181 4.74 -26.14 8.12
CA TRP A 181 5.72 -25.06 8.20
C TRP A 181 5.70 -24.20 6.94
N GLN A 182 5.54 -24.80 5.75
CA GLN A 182 5.41 -24.05 4.50
C GLN A 182 4.14 -23.19 4.51
N GLY A 183 3.00 -23.76 4.90
CA GLY A 183 1.73 -23.02 5.01
C GLY A 183 1.82 -21.84 5.98
N PHE A 184 2.55 -21.99 7.09
CA PHE A 184 2.80 -20.89 8.02
C PHE A 184 3.56 -19.74 7.37
N PHE A 185 4.70 -20.00 6.71
CA PHE A 185 5.48 -18.93 6.08
C PHE A 185 4.78 -18.34 4.86
N THR A 186 4.09 -19.17 4.06
CA THR A 186 3.29 -18.70 2.93
C THR A 186 2.13 -17.81 3.41
N ASN A 187 1.51 -18.11 4.55
CA ASN A 187 0.47 -17.23 5.10
C ASN A 187 1.00 -15.82 5.42
N VAL A 188 2.22 -15.74 5.98
CA VAL A 188 2.88 -14.46 6.26
C VAL A 188 3.25 -13.74 4.95
N SER A 189 3.83 -14.44 3.96
CA SER A 189 4.23 -13.81 2.69
C SER A 189 3.04 -13.33 1.86
N GLN A 190 1.91 -14.04 1.92
CA GLN A 190 0.68 -13.70 1.21
C GLN A 190 0.06 -12.36 1.63
N ILE A 191 0.47 -11.80 2.78
CA ILE A 191 0.12 -10.41 3.15
C ILE A 191 0.52 -9.43 2.02
N PHE A 192 1.63 -9.72 1.35
CA PHE A 192 2.12 -8.95 0.20
C PHE A 192 1.89 -9.63 -1.15
N PHE A 193 1.01 -10.63 -1.20
CA PHE A 193 0.77 -11.45 -2.40
C PHE A 193 1.99 -12.28 -2.85
N ALA A 194 3.02 -12.43 -2.02
CA ALA A 194 4.17 -13.26 -2.36
C ALA A 194 3.85 -14.75 -2.23
N GLY A 195 4.24 -15.54 -3.23
CA GLY A 195 3.94 -16.97 -3.34
C GLY A 195 2.54 -17.31 -3.87
N THR A 196 1.88 -16.36 -4.56
CA THR A 196 0.63 -16.60 -5.33
C THR A 196 0.95 -16.92 -6.79
#